data_AF-A0A7C0VRQ1-F1
#
_entry.id   AF-A0A7C0VRQ1-F1
#
_cell.length_a   1.000
_cell.length_b   1.000
_cell.length_c   1.000
_cell.angle_alpha   90.00
_cell.angle_beta   90.00
_cell.angle_gamma   90.00
#
_symmetry.space_group_name_H-M   'P 1'
#
loop_
_entity.id
_entity.type
_entity.pdbx_description
1 polymer ?
#
loop_
_entity_poly.entity_id
_entity_poly.type
_entity_poly.pdbx_seq_one_letter_code
_entity_poly.pdbx_strand_id
1 'polypeptide(L)' 'DPKRDKVGDLSLEQIIKIAKIKKQSMLSYTLKNAVKEVLGTCVSMGVTVMGKDPREVQRMIDAGEIEIPEE' A
#
# COMPACT_ATOMS: atom_id res chain seq x y z
N ASP A 1 -18.54 -6.48 8.73
CA ASP A 1 -17.28 -7.08 9.26
C ASP A 1 -16.18 -6.58 8.35
N PRO A 2 -15.14 -5.86 8.82
CA PRO A 2 -14.16 -5.22 7.93
C PRO A 2 -13.39 -6.24 7.06
N LYS A 3 -13.45 -7.55 7.38
CA LYS A 3 -12.95 -8.62 6.50
C LYS A 3 -13.91 -9.05 5.39
N ARG A 4 -15.16 -8.59 5.41
CA ARG A 4 -16.26 -9.08 4.56
C ARG A 4 -16.79 -8.03 3.59
N ASP A 5 -16.66 -6.74 3.93
CA ASP A 5 -17.10 -5.63 3.09
C ASP A 5 -15.88 -4.85 2.59
N LYS A 6 -15.66 -4.86 1.27
CA LYS A 6 -14.63 -4.02 0.65
C LYS A 6 -15.06 -2.56 0.75
N VAL A 7 -14.36 -1.78 1.56
CA VAL A 7 -14.79 -0.41 1.94
C VAL A 7 -14.43 0.62 0.87
N GLY A 8 -13.52 0.29 -0.04
CA GLY A 8 -13.14 1.13 -1.17
C GLY A 8 -11.95 0.55 -1.94
N ASP A 9 -11.64 1.19 -3.06
CA ASP A 9 -10.44 0.92 -3.87
C ASP A 9 -9.56 2.17 -3.92
N LEU A 10 -8.25 1.98 -3.79
CA LEU A 10 -7.26 3.04 -3.91
C LEU A 10 -6.33 2.76 -5.10
N SER A 11 -5.91 3.82 -5.78
CA SER A 11 -4.85 3.72 -6.79
C SER A 11 -3.48 3.62 -6.12
N LEU A 12 -2.50 3.06 -6.84
CA LEU A 12 -1.12 2.98 -6.37
C LEU A 12 -0.53 4.36 -6.10
N GLU A 13 -0.84 5.36 -6.93
CA GLU A 13 -0.39 6.75 -6.74
C GLU A 13 -0.87 7.34 -5.42
N GLN A 14 -2.12 7.07 -5.03
CA GLN A 14 -2.66 7.50 -3.74
C GLN A 14 -1.93 6.83 -2.58
N ILE A 15 -1.63 5.53 -2.69
CA ILE A 15 -0.85 4.81 -1.68
C ILE A 15 0.56 5.39 -1.56
N ILE A 16 1.22 5.65 -2.68
CA ILE A 16 2.56 6.27 -2.71
C ILE A 16 2.51 7.67 -2.07
N LYS A 17 1.51 8.48 -2.39
CA LYS A 17 1.32 9.81 -1.79
C LYS A 17 1.10 9.73 -0.28
N ILE A 18 0.26 8.80 0.19
CA ILE A 18 0.02 8.56 1.62
C ILE A 18 1.33 8.13 2.30
N ALA A 19 2.07 7.22 1.68
CA ALA A 19 3.36 6.76 2.18
C ALA A 19 4.37 7.92 2.26
N LYS A 20 4.46 8.79 1.24
CA LYS A 20 5.34 9.99 1.26
C LYS A 20 4.96 10.96 2.38
N ILE A 21 3.67 11.29 2.53
CA ILE A 21 3.18 12.19 3.59
C ILE A 21 3.49 11.61 4.96
N LYS A 22 3.29 10.29 5.13
CA LYS A 22 3.42 9.63 6.43
C LYS A 22 4.83 9.15 6.73
N LYS A 23 5.76 9.18 5.76
CA LYS A 23 7.16 8.73 5.89
C LYS A 23 7.89 9.37 7.06
N GLN A 24 7.66 10.67 7.32
CA GLN A 24 8.26 11.37 8.46
C GLN A 24 7.80 10.83 9.82
N SER A 25 6.63 10.21 9.87
CA SER A 25 6.04 9.62 11.09
C SER A 25 6.18 8.09 11.16
N MET A 26 6.77 7.47 10.15
CA MET A 26 6.99 6.03 10.07
C MET A 26 8.44 5.69 10.36
N LEU A 27 8.69 4.45 10.79
CA LEU A 27 10.04 3.92 11.03
C LEU A 27 10.65 3.27 9.78
N SER A 28 9.99 3.38 8.62
CA SER A 28 10.42 2.78 7.37
C SER A 28 11.51 3.61 6.69
N TYR A 29 12.68 2.99 6.51
CA TYR A 29 13.86 3.62 5.91
C TYR A 29 13.69 3.94 4.42
N THR A 30 12.97 3.09 3.68
CA THR A 30 12.77 3.24 2.23
C THR A 30 11.31 3.53 1.92
N LEU A 31 11.04 4.23 0.81
CA LEU A 31 9.66 4.48 0.40
C LEU A 31 8.93 3.18 0.05
N LYS A 32 9.64 2.18 -0.49
CA LYS A 32 9.12 0.83 -0.71
C LYS A 32 8.57 0.22 0.59
N ASN A 33 9.32 0.31 1.69
CA ASN A 33 8.87 -0.22 2.98
C ASN A 33 7.68 0.57 3.53
N ALA A 34 7.68 1.89 3.41
CA ALA A 34 6.55 2.74 3.81
C ALA A 34 5.27 2.38 3.04
N VAL A 35 5.38 2.15 1.72
CA VAL A 35 4.25 1.71 0.89
C VAL A 35 3.71 0.36 1.36
N LYS A 36 4.58 -0.61 1.68
CA LYS A 36 4.16 -1.92 2.21
C LYS A 36 3.44 -1.80 3.55
N GLU A 37 3.85 -0.89 4.44
CA GLU A 37 3.13 -0.62 5.70
C GLU A 37 1.73 -0.05 5.46
N VAL A 38 1.59 0.89 4.51
CA VAL A 38 0.28 1.41 4.11
C VAL A 38 -0.60 0.30 3.55
N LEU A 39 -0.07 -0.56 2.66
CA LEU A 39 -0.78 -1.71 2.12
C LEU A 39 -1.20 -2.72 3.19
N GLY A 40 -0.36 -2.95 4.20
CA GLY A 40 -0.71 -3.78 5.36
C GLY A 40 -1.91 -3.23 6.14
N THR A 41 -2.01 -1.90 6.24
CA THR A 41 -3.16 -1.23 6.85
C THR A 41 -4.43 -1.42 6.02
N CYS A 42 -4.33 -1.36 4.68
CA CYS A 42 -5.44 -1.62 3.77
C CYS A 42 -6.04 -3.02 3.92
N VAL A 43 -5.23 -4.04 4.25
CA VAL A 43 -5.70 -5.41 4.54
C VAL A 43 -6.66 -5.43 5.73
N SER A 44 -6.29 -4.78 6.82
CA SER A 44 -7.11 -4.74 8.04
C SER A 44 -8.35 -3.85 7.88
N MET A 45 -8.27 -2.84 7.02
CA MET A 45 -9.38 -1.94 6.69
C MET A 45 -10.34 -2.50 5.64
N GLY A 46 -9.99 -3.58 4.94
CA GLY A 46 -10.81 -4.11 3.84
C GLY A 46 -10.79 -3.24 2.59
N VAL A 47 -9.66 -2.58 2.29
CA VAL A 47 -9.51 -1.70 1.11
C VAL A 47 -8.72 -2.43 0.03
N THR A 48 -9.18 -2.40 -1.22
CA THR A 48 -8.41 -2.93 -2.36
C THR A 48 -7.50 -1.88 -2.96
N VAL A 49 -6.50 -2.33 -3.72
CA VAL A 49 -5.58 -1.45 -4.42
C VAL A 49 -5.49 -1.85 -5.88
N MET A 50 -5.83 -0.94 -6.78
CA MET A 50 -5.95 -1.21 -8.23
C MET A 50 -6.88 -2.40 -8.53
N GLY A 51 -7.96 -2.56 -7.78
CA GLY A 51 -8.87 -3.69 -7.88
C GLY A 51 -8.31 -5.04 -7.41
N LYS A 52 -7.07 -5.08 -6.91
CA LYS A 52 -6.40 -6.27 -6.38
C LYS A 52 -6.36 -6.27 -4.86
N ASP A 53 -6.16 -7.46 -4.29
CA ASP A 53 -5.92 -7.59 -2.85
C ASP A 53 -4.58 -6.90 -2.49
N PRO A 54 -4.49 -6.12 -1.40
CA PRO A 54 -3.24 -5.48 -1.01
C PRO A 54 -2.09 -6.46 -0.77
N ARG A 55 -2.37 -7.75 -0.49
CA ARG A 55 -1.36 -8.80 -0.38
C ARG A 55 -0.78 -9.19 -1.74
N GLU A 56 -1.58 -9.15 -2.81
CA GLU A 56 -1.09 -9.36 -4.17
C GLU A 56 -0.19 -8.20 -4.61
N VAL A 57 -0.62 -6.96 -4.34
CA VAL A 57 0.16 -5.76 -4.65
C VAL A 57 1.50 -5.78 -3.91
N GLN A 58 1.52 -6.19 -2.64
CA GLN A 58 2.77 -6.39 -1.90
C GLN A 58 3.71 -7.40 -2.56
N ARG A 59 3.17 -8.52 -3.07
CA ARG A 59 3.97 -9.54 -3.78
C ARG A 59 4.52 -8.99 -5.11
N MET A 60 3.74 -8.21 -5.84
CA MET A 60 4.19 -7.56 -7.09
C MET A 60 5.31 -6.56 -6.83
N ILE A 61 5.23 -5.80 -5.74
CA ILE A 61 6.31 -4.90 -5.27
C ILE A 61 7.56 -5.69 -4.89
N ASP A 62 7.41 -6.87 -4.28
CA ASP A 62 8.54 -7.75 -3.93
C ASP A 62 9.15 -8.44 -5.16
N ALA A 63 8.33 -8.79 -6.15
CA ALA A 63 8.74 -9.34 -7.45
C ALA A 63 9.39 -8.30 -8.37
N GLY A 64 9.28 -7.01 -8.05
CA GLY A 64 9.79 -5.91 -8.88
C GLY A 64 8.89 -5.57 -10.07
N GLU A 65 7.67 -6.12 -10.13
CA GLU A 65 6.67 -5.78 -11.15
C GLU A 65 6.08 -4.37 -10.95
N ILE A 66 6.07 -3.89 -9.71
CA ILE A 66 5.65 -2.54 -9.34
C ILE A 66 6.85 -1.78 -8.81
N GLU A 67 7.31 -0.81 -9.60
CA GLU A 67 8.34 0.15 -9.18
C GLU A 67 7.75 1.25 -8.31
N ILE A 68 8.41 1.54 -7.19
CA ILE A 68 8.06 2.64 -6.30
C ILE A 68 9.08 3.77 -6.56
N PRO A 69 8.66 4.92 -7.10
CA PRO A 69 9.56 6.03 -7.39
C PRO A 69 10.09 6.65 -6.09
N GLU A 70 11.41 6.64 -5.89
CA GLU A 70 12.05 7.08 -4.64
C GLU A 70 12.14 8.60 -4.45
N GLU A 71 11.74 9.42 -5.44
CA GLU A 71 11.76 10.89 -5.37
C GLU A 71 10.93 11.49 -4.23
#